data_AF-A0A6B3LIH2-F1
#
_entry.id   AF-A0A6B3LIH2-F1
#
_cell.length_a   1.000
_cell.length_b   1.000
_cell.length_c   1.000
_cell.angle_alpha   90.00
_cell.angle_beta   90.00
_cell.angle_gamma   90.00
#
_symmetry.space_group_name_H-M   'P 1'
#
loop_
_entity.id
_entity.type
_entity.pdbx_description
1 polymer ?
#
loop_
_entity_poly.entity_id
_entity_poly.type
_entity_poly.pdbx_seq_one_letter_code
_entity_poly.pdbx_strand_id
1 'polypeptide(L)' 'MSDQEIKELLNISQVTLWRWTTKLGFPKPIPGMKGRRPYAEFMAWAKERGMV' A
#
# COMPACT_ATOMS: atom_id res chain seq x y z
N MET A 1 -5.70 6.25 1.67
CA MET A 1 -6.11 5.04 0.95
C MET A 1 -6.12 3.86 1.91
N SER A 2 -7.16 3.05 1.88
CA SER A 2 -7.32 1.87 2.72
C SER A 2 -6.58 0.65 2.15
N ASP A 3 -6.26 -0.32 3.00
CA ASP A 3 -5.74 -1.64 2.57
C ASP A 3 -6.64 -2.31 1.54
N GLN A 4 -7.96 -2.12 1.65
CA GLN A 4 -8.92 -2.71 0.73
C GLN A 4 -8.85 -2.07 -0.66
N GLU A 5 -8.85 -0.75 -0.73
CA GLU A 5 -8.67 -0.02 -1.99
C GLU A 5 -7.33 -0.37 -2.66
N ILE A 6 -6.25 -0.54 -1.88
CA ILE A 6 -4.94 -0.96 -2.41
C ILE A 6 -5.02 -2.36 -3.03
N LYS A 7 -5.66 -3.31 -2.33
CA LYS A 7 -5.79 -4.70 -2.81
C LYS A 7 -6.60 -4.77 -4.09
N GLU A 8 -7.69 -4.00 -4.16
CA GLU A 8 -8.56 -3.95 -5.33
C GLU A 8 -7.86 -3.28 -6.51
N LEU A 9 -7.19 -2.14 -6.29
CA LEU A 9 -6.47 -1.40 -7.33
C LEU A 9 -5.34 -2.22 -7.96
N LEU A 10 -4.55 -2.91 -7.13
CA LEU A 10 -3.39 -3.67 -7.58
C LEU A 10 -3.70 -5.16 -7.83
N ASN A 11 -4.95 -5.58 -7.61
CA ASN A 11 -5.40 -6.97 -7.67
C ASN A 11 -4.49 -7.94 -6.87
N ILE A 12 -4.18 -7.58 -5.61
CA ILE A 12 -3.28 -8.35 -4.73
C ILE A 12 -3.99 -8.91 -3.49
N SER A 13 -3.45 -10.01 -2.95
CA SER A 13 -3.93 -10.61 -1.71
C SER A 13 -3.46 -9.84 -0.46
N GLN A 14 -4.18 -10.02 0.66
CA GLN A 14 -3.80 -9.46 1.98
C GLN A 14 -2.39 -9.89 2.41
N VAL A 15 -1.98 -11.13 2.10
CA VAL A 15 -0.65 -11.65 2.43
C VAL A 15 0.43 -10.90 1.65
N THR A 16 0.16 -10.60 0.38
CA THR A 16 1.07 -9.82 -0.48
C THR A 16 1.22 -8.40 0.07
N LEU A 17 0.11 -7.75 0.41
CA LEU A 17 0.12 -6.43 1.03
C LEU A 17 0.91 -6.39 2.35
N TRP A 18 0.78 -7.43 3.18
CA TRP A 18 1.54 -7.55 4.43
C TRP A 18 3.04 -7.74 4.18
N ARG A 19 3.43 -8.58 3.21
CA ARG A 19 4.83 -8.76 2.81
C ARG A 19 5.43 -7.45 2.30
N TRP A 20 4.67 -6.67 1.55
CA TRP A 20 5.12 -5.38 1.05
C TRP A 20 5.33 -4.38 2.19
N THR A 21 4.37 -4.32 3.11
CA THR A 21 4.43 -3.49 4.33
C THR A 21 5.65 -3.81 5.19
N THR A 22 6.09 -5.08 5.22
CA THR A 22 7.19 -5.53 6.08
C THR A 22 8.57 -5.54 5.42
N LYS A 23 8.66 -5.69 4.09
CA LYS A 23 9.95 -5.98 3.42
C LYS A 23 10.30 -5.10 2.21
N LEU A 24 9.36 -4.34 1.62
CA LEU A 24 9.58 -3.72 0.29
C LEU A 24 9.50 -2.20 0.26
N GLY A 25 9.72 -1.55 1.42
CA GLY A 25 9.64 -0.10 1.54
C GLY A 25 8.25 0.45 1.23
N PHE A 26 7.22 -0.38 1.39
CA PHE A 26 5.84 0.04 1.17
C PHE A 26 5.43 1.09 2.21
N PRO A 27 4.61 2.09 1.84
CA PRO A 27 4.25 3.16 2.75
C PRO A 27 3.66 2.63 4.06
N LYS A 28 4.08 3.26 5.16
CA LYS A 28 3.60 2.86 6.49
C LYS A 28 2.15 3.33 6.68
N PRO A 29 1.33 2.55 7.41
CA PRO A 29 0.02 3.03 7.81
C PRO A 29 0.14 4.28 8.69
N ILE A 30 -0.83 5.18 8.56
CA ILE A 30 -0.93 6.40 9.34
C ILE A 30 -1.14 6.01 10.82
N PRO A 31 -0.30 6.49 11.76
CA PRO A 31 -0.48 6.23 13.18
C PRO A 31 -1.89 6.62 13.64
N GLY A 32 -2.57 5.72 14.37
CA GLY A 32 -3.94 5.95 14.82
C GLY A 32 -5.04 5.68 13.78
N MET A 33 -4.70 5.40 12.51
CA MET A 33 -5.67 4.99 11.48
C MET A 33 -5.38 3.57 10.98
N LYS A 34 -6.18 2.61 11.46
CA LYS A 34 -6.04 1.20 11.09
C LYS A 34 -6.18 1.00 9.58
N GLY A 35 -5.13 0.46 8.96
CA GLY A 35 -5.15 0.07 7.55
C GLY A 35 -5.35 1.23 6.57
N ARG A 36 -4.96 2.45 6.94
CA ARG A 36 -4.94 3.60 6.04
C ARG A 36 -3.52 4.06 5.81
N ARG A 37 -3.16 4.30 4.55
CA ARG A 37 -1.88 4.86 4.13
C ARG A 37 -2.07 6.23 3.48
N PRO A 38 -1.08 7.13 3.58
CA PRO A 38 -1.08 8.37 2.82
C PRO A 38 -1.18 8.04 1.33
N TYR A 39 -2.17 8.62 0.65
CA TYR A 39 -2.40 8.36 -0.76
C TYR A 39 -1.20 8.78 -1.63
N ALA A 40 -0.62 9.94 -1.34
CA ALA A 40 0.54 10.47 -2.06
C ALA A 40 1.75 9.52 -2.00
N GLU A 41 2.07 8.99 -0.81
CA GLU A 41 3.19 8.04 -0.64
C GLU A 41 2.93 6.73 -1.37
N PHE A 42 1.70 6.23 -1.34
CA PHE A 42 1.32 5.05 -2.11
C PHE A 42 1.46 5.28 -3.61
N MET A 43 0.95 6.39 -4.13
CA MET A 43 1.04 6.69 -5.57
C MET A 43 2.48 6.88 -6.04
N ALA A 44 3.33 7.53 -5.24
CA ALA A 44 4.75 7.65 -5.55
C ALA A 44 5.42 6.27 -5.61
N TRP A 45 5.22 5.45 -4.58
CA TRP A 45 5.76 4.08 -4.53
C TRP A 45 5.27 3.19 -5.69
N ALA A 46 3.99 3.30 -6.04
CA ALA A 46 3.39 2.53 -7.12
C ALA A 46 3.93 2.95 -8.49
N LYS A 47 4.09 4.26 -8.72
CA LYS A 47 4.63 4.83 -9.96
C LYS A 47 6.10 4.49 -10.16
N GLU A 48 6.91 4.55 -9.11
CA GLU A 48 8.32 4.13 -9.14
C GLU A 48 8.49 2.65 -9.55
N ARG A 49 7.48 1.83 -9.28
CA ARG A 49 7.47 0.39 -9.59
C ARG A 49 6.71 0.03 -10.87
N GLY A 50 6.21 1.03 -11.61
CA GLY A 50 5.43 0.81 -12.84
C GLY A 50 4.12 0.05 -12.62
N MET A 51 3.52 0.16 -11.43
CA MET A 51 2.26 -0.50 -11.10
C MET A 51 1.03 0.33 -11.47
N VAL A 52 1.21 1.64 -11.67
CA VAL A 52 0.20 2.65 -12.06
C VAL A 52 0.86 3.69 -12.97
#